data_AF-A0A529LRZ3-F1
#
_entry.id   AF-A0A529LRZ3-F1
#
_cell.length_a   1.000
_cell.length_b   1.000
_cell.length_c   1.000
_cell.angle_alpha   90.00
_cell.angle_beta   90.00
_cell.angle_gamma   90.00
#
_symmetry.space_group_name_H-M   'P 1'
#
loop_
_entity.id
_entity.type
_entity.pdbx_description
1 polymer ?
#
loop_
_entity_poly.entity_id
_entity_poly.type
_entity_poly.pdbx_seq_one_letter_code
_entity_poly.pdbx_strand_id
1 'polypeptide(L)'
;MAGLGTFVRRLFSADDAGISVPAMDGVFKPDNRLEEAERLLSLPAIDNLVASPARLLCSSGNTLFRIDLGRAGASAVAIAEFAAPISFVASAPDGRLAVGIEGEGLQIGQPGTWRRIGLPGGVASCLTAGLFTVDGSLYLCVGSRKHPARDWKRDLMEGGSSGVVLAIDPDSGSQRELAAGLAFPNGAVML
;
A
#
# COMPACT_ATOMS: atom_id res chain seq x y z
N MET A 1 1.43 -18.28 58.89
CA MET A 1 0.66 -19.11 57.94
C MET A 1 -0.26 -18.21 57.11
N ALA A 2 0.28 -17.48 56.13
CA ALA A 2 -0.49 -16.56 55.28
C ALA A 2 0.13 -16.45 53.86
N GLY A 3 0.54 -17.59 53.28
CA GLY A 3 1.31 -17.60 52.03
C GLY A 3 0.69 -18.39 50.88
N LEU A 4 -0.25 -19.32 51.15
CA LEU A 4 -0.77 -20.22 50.10
C LEU A 4 -2.03 -19.68 49.42
N GLY A 5 -2.92 -19.02 50.16
CA GLY A 5 -4.18 -18.48 49.62
C GLY A 5 -3.98 -17.34 48.62
N THR A 6 -2.96 -16.51 48.82
CA THR A 6 -2.65 -15.36 47.96
C THR A 6 -2.03 -15.78 46.62
N PHE A 7 -1.34 -16.92 46.59
CA PHE A 7 -0.68 -17.43 45.38
C PHE A 7 -1.66 -18.11 44.43
N VAL A 8 -2.60 -18.90 44.95
CA VAL A 8 -3.66 -19.55 44.17
C VAL A 8 -4.61 -18.52 43.55
N ARG A 9 -4.89 -17.42 44.27
CA ARG A 9 -5.76 -16.33 43.77
C ARG A 9 -5.13 -15.54 42.62
N ARG A 10 -3.81 -15.48 42.51
CA ARG A 10 -3.09 -14.86 41.38
C ARG A 10 -3.03 -15.72 40.13
N LEU A 11 -3.11 -17.05 40.28
CA LEU A 11 -3.06 -18.00 39.16
C LEU A 11 -4.40 -18.17 38.44
N PHE A 12 -5.52 -17.77 39.06
CA PHE A 12 -6.88 -17.92 38.51
C PHE A 12 -7.72 -16.63 38.54
N SER A 13 -7.10 -15.45 38.57
CA SER A 13 -7.84 -14.18 38.44
C SER A 13 -8.26 -13.97 36.99
N ALA A 14 -9.27 -14.71 36.56
CA ALA A 14 -10.11 -14.38 35.43
C ALA A 14 -11.24 -13.49 35.94
N ASP A 15 -10.94 -12.20 36.16
CA ASP A 15 -11.93 -11.16 36.43
C ASP A 15 -11.37 -9.84 35.89
N ASP A 16 -11.28 -9.74 34.56
CA ASP A 16 -11.48 -8.46 33.90
C ASP A 16 -12.77 -8.62 33.10
N ALA A 17 -13.89 -8.49 33.83
CA ALA A 17 -15.22 -8.47 33.26
C ALA A 17 -15.23 -7.35 32.22
N GLY A 18 -15.32 -7.76 30.95
CA GLY A 18 -15.42 -6.95 29.75
C GLY A 18 -15.27 -5.46 29.99
N ILE A 19 -14.06 -4.93 29.73
CA ILE A 19 -13.85 -3.50 29.50
C ILE A 19 -14.85 -3.14 28.38
N SER A 20 -16.01 -2.62 28.77
CA SER A 20 -16.94 -2.03 27.83
C SER A 20 -16.14 -0.95 27.15
N VAL A 21 -15.96 -1.05 25.82
CA VAL A 21 -15.45 0.07 25.03
C VAL A 21 -16.24 1.28 25.51
N PRO A 22 -15.60 2.34 26.04
CA PRO A 22 -16.32 3.50 26.53
C PRO A 22 -17.28 3.93 25.44
N ALA A 23 -18.56 4.15 25.79
CA ALA A 23 -19.47 4.76 24.85
C ALA A 23 -18.77 6.02 24.33
N MET A 24 -18.58 6.14 23.01
CA MET A 24 -18.01 7.33 22.37
C MET A 24 -18.95 8.56 22.50
N ASP A 25 -19.74 8.64 23.58
CA ASP A 25 -20.70 9.69 23.89
C ASP A 25 -20.02 10.92 24.54
N GLY A 26 -18.76 11.19 24.17
CA GLY A 26 -18.02 12.37 24.58
C GLY A 26 -18.16 13.53 23.60
N VAL A 27 -17.34 14.58 23.77
CA VAL A 27 -17.25 15.72 22.82
C VAL A 27 -16.83 15.27 21.41
N PHE A 28 -16.22 14.08 21.32
CA PHE A 28 -15.90 13.41 20.06
C PHE A 28 -17.16 12.81 19.45
N LYS A 29 -17.76 13.53 18.50
CA LYS A 29 -18.82 13.00 17.65
C LYS A 29 -18.24 12.00 16.65
N PRO A 30 -19.01 10.97 16.24
CA PRO A 30 -18.65 10.15 15.10
C PRO A 30 -18.33 11.01 13.87
N ASP A 31 -17.20 10.74 13.21
CA ASP A 31 -16.89 11.32 11.91
C ASP A 31 -17.59 10.48 10.83
N ASN A 32 -18.78 10.92 10.45
CA ASN A 32 -19.60 10.24 9.44
C ASN A 32 -19.22 10.62 8.00
N ARG A 33 -18.14 11.38 7.78
CA ARG A 33 -17.79 11.87 6.43
C ARG A 33 -17.60 10.75 5.43
N LEU A 34 -17.18 9.56 5.88
CA LEU A 34 -17.02 8.40 5.00
C LEU A 34 -18.38 7.73 4.70
N GLU A 35 -19.25 7.60 5.70
CA GLU A 35 -20.61 7.04 5.59
C GLU A 35 -21.53 7.92 4.74
N GLU A 36 -21.34 9.24 4.81
CA GLU A 36 -22.07 10.25 4.05
C GLU A 36 -21.44 10.53 2.67
N ALA A 37 -20.25 9.98 2.38
CA ALA A 37 -19.58 10.20 1.11
C ALA A 37 -20.37 9.61 -0.06
N GLU A 38 -20.55 10.39 -1.12
CA GLU A 38 -21.11 9.90 -2.37
C GLU A 38 -20.16 8.86 -2.98
N ARG A 39 -20.67 7.65 -3.23
CA ARG A 39 -19.94 6.64 -3.98
C ARG A 39 -19.97 6.97 -5.47
N LEU A 40 -18.87 7.55 -5.96
CA LEU A 40 -18.72 7.93 -7.37
C LEU A 40 -18.59 6.74 -8.33
N LEU A 41 -17.89 5.68 -7.92
CA LEU A 41 -17.54 4.54 -8.77
C LEU A 41 -17.54 3.25 -7.95
N SER A 42 -17.84 2.13 -8.61
CA SER A 42 -17.67 0.79 -8.06
C SER A 42 -17.04 -0.13 -9.10
N LEU A 43 -15.87 -0.67 -8.79
CA LEU A 43 -15.21 -1.75 -9.54
C LEU A 43 -14.84 -2.86 -8.56
N PRO A 44 -14.71 -4.12 -9.02
CA PRO A 44 -14.22 -5.19 -8.17
C PRO A 44 -12.78 -4.91 -7.74
N ALA A 45 -12.47 -5.11 -6.46
CA ALA A 45 -11.10 -5.10 -5.94
C ALA A 45 -10.26 -3.84 -6.30
N ILE A 46 -10.85 -2.64 -6.23
CA ILE A 46 -10.07 -1.39 -6.27
C ILE A 46 -9.12 -1.36 -5.07
N ASP A 47 -7.83 -1.14 -5.31
CA ASP A 47 -6.80 -1.19 -4.28
C ASP A 47 -5.83 0.01 -4.27
N ASN A 48 -5.67 0.73 -5.38
CA ASN A 48 -4.89 1.97 -5.44
C ASN A 48 -5.69 3.13 -6.05
N LEU A 49 -5.43 4.34 -5.58
CA LEU A 49 -5.96 5.58 -6.11
C LEU A 49 -4.84 6.62 -6.18
N VAL A 50 -4.59 7.19 -7.36
CA VAL A 50 -3.52 8.17 -7.57
C VAL A 50 -4.01 9.35 -8.40
N ALA A 51 -3.70 10.56 -7.95
CA ALA A 51 -3.86 11.75 -8.75
C ALA A 51 -2.66 11.90 -9.69
N SER A 52 -2.91 12.03 -10.99
CA SER A 52 -1.91 12.41 -11.98
C SER A 52 -2.17 13.82 -12.49
N PRO A 53 -1.19 14.48 -13.14
CA PRO A 53 -1.42 15.79 -13.78
C PRO A 53 -2.57 15.80 -14.79
N ALA A 54 -2.87 14.65 -15.40
CA ALA A 54 -3.94 14.54 -16.39
C ALA A 54 -5.30 14.25 -15.74
N ARG A 55 -5.37 13.21 -14.89
CA ARG A 55 -6.62 12.65 -14.34
C ARG A 55 -6.38 11.84 -13.06
N LEU A 56 -7.47 11.46 -12.40
CA LEU A 56 -7.47 10.46 -11.34
C LEU A 56 -7.36 9.06 -11.95
N LEU A 57 -6.50 8.21 -11.38
CA LEU A 57 -6.30 6.83 -11.82
C LEU A 57 -6.54 5.88 -10.65
N CYS A 58 -7.01 4.68 -10.94
CA CYS A 58 -7.10 3.60 -9.96
C CYS A 58 -6.67 2.26 -10.58
N SER A 59 -6.19 1.33 -9.75
CA SER A 59 -6.01 -0.07 -10.17
C SER A 59 -7.15 -0.94 -9.66
N SER A 60 -7.40 -2.02 -10.39
CA SER A 60 -8.28 -3.10 -9.97
C SER A 60 -7.73 -4.40 -10.58
N GLY A 61 -7.19 -5.28 -9.73
CA GLY A 61 -6.49 -6.47 -10.21
C GLY A 61 -5.28 -6.10 -11.07
N ASN A 62 -5.19 -6.64 -12.29
CA ASN A 62 -4.09 -6.37 -13.22
C ASN A 62 -4.33 -5.16 -14.15
N THR A 63 -5.41 -4.41 -13.95
CA THR A 63 -5.83 -3.35 -14.87
C THR A 63 -5.72 -1.98 -14.22
N LEU A 64 -5.13 -1.03 -14.94
CA LEU A 64 -5.09 0.38 -14.59
C LEU A 64 -6.21 1.13 -15.31
N PHE A 65 -7.03 1.85 -14.54
CA PHE A 65 -8.14 2.63 -15.03
C PHE A 65 -7.90 4.12 -14.85
N ARG A 66 -8.38 4.91 -15.81
CA ARG A 66 -8.60 6.35 -15.67
C ARG A 66 -10.03 6.58 -15.19
N ILE A 67 -10.19 7.39 -14.16
CA ILE A 67 -11.49 7.83 -13.67
C ILE A 67 -11.83 9.16 -14.36
N ASP A 68 -12.86 9.14 -15.19
CA ASP A 68 -13.41 10.31 -15.85
C ASP A 68 -14.59 10.81 -15.03
N LEU A 69 -14.44 12.01 -14.44
CA LEU A 69 -15.50 12.69 -13.68
C LEU A 69 -16.28 13.60 -14.62
N GLY A 70 -17.55 13.29 -14.84
CA GLY A 70 -18.46 14.06 -15.68
C GLY A 70 -19.69 14.57 -14.93
N ARG A 71 -20.48 15.42 -15.58
CA ARG A 71 -21.76 15.92 -15.01
C ARG A 71 -22.78 14.81 -14.75
N ALA A 72 -22.67 13.69 -15.45
CA ALA A 72 -23.56 12.54 -15.33
C ALA A 72 -23.04 11.46 -14.35
N GLY A 73 -21.95 11.72 -13.63
CA GLY A 73 -21.30 10.78 -12.71
C GLY A 73 -19.85 10.47 -13.09
N ALA A 74 -19.28 9.46 -12.45
CA ALA A 74 -17.94 8.97 -12.75
C ALA A 74 -17.97 7.70 -13.59
N SER A 75 -17.03 7.57 -14.52
CA SER A 75 -16.78 6.32 -15.25
C SER A 75 -15.31 5.93 -15.16
N ALA A 76 -15.04 4.63 -15.34
CA ALA A 76 -13.68 4.10 -15.39
C ALA A 76 -13.38 3.59 -16.79
N VAL A 77 -12.26 4.04 -17.35
CA VAL A 77 -11.77 3.62 -18.67
C VAL A 77 -10.46 2.88 -18.47
N ALA A 78 -10.38 1.61 -18.90
CA ALA A 78 -9.12 0.86 -18.86
C ALA A 78 -8.10 1.51 -19.79
N ILE A 79 -6.90 1.78 -19.27
CA ILE A 79 -5.82 2.46 -20.01
C ILE A 79 -4.53 1.62 -20.11
N ALA A 80 -4.39 0.60 -19.27
CA ALA A 80 -3.33 -0.40 -19.37
C ALA A 80 -3.74 -1.69 -18.66
N GLU A 81 -3.23 -2.81 -19.16
CA GLU A 81 -3.36 -4.13 -18.55
C GLU A 81 -1.96 -4.75 -18.39
N PHE A 82 -1.74 -5.44 -17.27
CA PHE A 82 -0.48 -6.07 -16.92
C PHE A 82 -0.63 -7.58 -16.75
N ALA A 83 0.50 -8.29 -16.69
CA ALA A 83 0.52 -9.76 -16.63
C ALA A 83 0.02 -10.32 -15.28
N ALA A 84 0.02 -9.52 -14.22
CA ALA A 84 -0.37 -9.91 -12.87
C ALA A 84 -0.96 -8.70 -12.12
N PRO A 85 -1.57 -8.90 -10.94
CA PRO A 85 -2.14 -7.81 -10.16
C PRO A 85 -1.16 -6.67 -9.91
N ILE A 86 -1.69 -5.45 -9.99
CA ILE A 86 -0.97 -4.22 -9.67
C ILE A 86 -0.87 -4.14 -8.15
N SER A 87 0.33 -3.96 -7.62
CA SER A 87 0.55 -3.83 -6.17
C SER A 87 0.64 -2.39 -5.70
N PHE A 88 1.07 -1.46 -6.58
CA PHE A 88 0.99 -0.02 -6.33
C PHE A 88 0.98 0.77 -7.65
N VAL A 89 0.51 2.02 -7.59
CA VAL A 89 0.62 2.99 -8.68
C VAL A 89 1.13 4.32 -8.14
N ALA A 90 2.14 4.90 -8.79
CA ALA A 90 2.66 6.23 -8.49
C ALA A 90 2.66 7.11 -9.74
N SER A 91 2.38 8.41 -9.57
CA SER A 91 2.43 9.40 -10.65
C SER A 91 3.52 10.43 -10.39
N ALA A 92 4.31 10.72 -11.42
CA ALA A 92 5.26 11.81 -11.44
C ALA A 92 4.58 13.12 -11.86
N PRO A 93 5.16 14.29 -11.53
CA PRO A 93 4.66 15.60 -11.98
C PRO A 93 4.67 15.78 -13.50
N ASP A 94 5.54 15.06 -14.23
CA ASP A 94 5.61 15.08 -15.69
C ASP A 94 4.62 14.11 -16.38
N GLY A 95 3.80 13.41 -15.59
CA GLY A 95 2.82 12.45 -16.07
C GLY A 95 3.37 11.05 -16.35
N ARG A 96 4.66 10.77 -16.06
CA ARG A 96 5.15 9.39 -15.98
C ARG A 96 4.47 8.65 -14.83
N LEU A 97 4.27 7.36 -15.03
CA LEU A 97 3.70 6.45 -14.05
C LEU A 97 4.74 5.39 -13.69
N ALA A 98 4.71 4.96 -12.43
CA ALA A 98 5.38 3.77 -11.95
C ALA A 98 4.32 2.80 -11.42
N VAL A 99 4.43 1.53 -11.83
CA VAL A 99 3.47 0.48 -11.49
C VAL A 99 4.25 -0.71 -10.95
N GLY A 100 3.92 -1.13 -9.73
CA GLY A 100 4.37 -2.40 -9.18
C GLY A 100 3.46 -3.52 -9.64
N ILE A 101 4.04 -4.61 -10.10
CA ILE A 101 3.32 -5.78 -10.61
C ILE A 101 3.76 -6.98 -9.79
N GLU A 102 2.80 -7.68 -9.18
CA GLU A 102 3.08 -8.81 -8.30
C GLU A 102 3.89 -9.90 -9.03
N GLY A 103 5.05 -10.27 -8.46
CA GLY A 103 5.94 -11.29 -9.02
C GLY A 103 6.77 -10.86 -10.24
N GLU A 104 6.44 -9.74 -10.89
CA GLU A 104 7.15 -9.22 -12.06
C GLU A 104 8.06 -8.02 -11.73
N GLY A 105 7.73 -7.24 -10.70
CA GLY A 105 8.50 -6.08 -10.27
C GLY A 105 7.99 -4.77 -10.84
N LEU A 106 8.90 -3.89 -11.26
CA LEU A 106 8.59 -2.48 -11.55
C LEU A 106 8.49 -2.18 -13.05
N GLN A 107 7.41 -1.52 -13.46
CA GLN A 107 7.30 -0.89 -14.77
C GLN A 107 7.15 0.63 -14.64
N ILE A 108 7.84 1.37 -15.52
CA ILE A 108 7.78 2.83 -15.59
C ILE A 108 7.44 3.24 -17.02
N GLY A 109 6.54 4.21 -17.18
CA GLY A 109 6.18 4.72 -18.50
C GLY A 109 4.89 5.52 -18.50
N GLN A 110 4.20 5.47 -19.62
CA GLN A 110 2.87 6.08 -19.82
C GLN A 110 1.94 5.03 -20.46
N PRO A 111 0.61 5.21 -20.39
CA PRO A 111 -0.31 4.33 -21.09
C PRO A 111 0.08 4.16 -22.57
N GLY A 112 0.29 2.91 -23.00
CA GLY A 112 0.75 2.55 -24.34
C GLY A 112 2.26 2.42 -24.52
N THR A 113 3.10 2.84 -23.56
CA THR A 113 4.56 2.67 -23.62
C THR A 113 5.14 2.47 -22.22
N TRP A 114 5.57 1.23 -21.96
CA TRP A 114 6.09 0.81 -20.65
C TRP A 114 7.48 0.21 -20.78
N ARG A 115 8.35 0.52 -19.80
CA ARG A 115 9.68 -0.08 -19.65
C ARG A 115 9.75 -0.79 -18.31
N ARG A 116 10.20 -2.05 -18.31
CA ARG A 116 10.53 -2.78 -17.09
C ARG A 116 11.86 -2.29 -16.52
N ILE A 117 11.88 -2.05 -15.21
CA ILE A 117 13.12 -1.82 -14.45
C ILE A 117 13.50 -3.12 -13.76
N GLY A 118 14.71 -3.61 -14.04
CA GLY A 118 15.22 -4.84 -13.44
C GLY A 118 15.49 -4.65 -11.96
N LEU A 119 14.81 -5.42 -11.11
CA LEU A 119 15.03 -5.44 -9.66
C LEU A 119 15.54 -6.83 -9.24
N PRO A 120 16.39 -6.94 -8.20
CA PRO A 120 16.76 -8.25 -7.64
C PRO A 120 15.52 -9.06 -7.22
N GLY A 121 15.56 -10.39 -7.33
CA GLY A 121 14.38 -11.24 -7.13
C GLY A 121 13.66 -11.06 -5.79
N GLY A 122 14.40 -10.93 -4.68
CA GLY A 122 13.83 -10.66 -3.36
C GLY A 122 13.24 -9.25 -3.20
N VAL A 123 13.61 -8.30 -4.06
CA VAL A 123 13.04 -6.94 -4.10
C VAL A 123 11.79 -6.91 -4.96
N ALA A 124 11.86 -7.53 -6.15
CA ALA A 124 10.78 -7.52 -7.13
C ALA A 124 9.48 -8.21 -6.66
N SER A 125 9.59 -9.16 -5.72
CA SER A 125 8.47 -10.01 -5.30
C SER A 125 7.46 -9.32 -4.38
N CYS A 126 7.84 -8.22 -3.73
CA CYS A 126 7.06 -7.62 -2.64
C CYS A 126 7.07 -6.08 -2.71
N LEU A 127 6.78 -5.53 -3.88
CA LEU A 127 6.60 -4.08 -4.04
C LEU A 127 5.25 -3.67 -3.44
N THR A 128 5.26 -2.73 -2.50
CA THR A 128 4.07 -2.40 -1.69
C THR A 128 3.63 -0.95 -1.82
N ALA A 129 4.55 -0.04 -2.15
CA ALA A 129 4.25 1.36 -2.40
C ALA A 129 5.33 2.01 -3.24
N GLY A 130 4.99 3.10 -3.93
CA GLY A 130 5.95 3.93 -4.64
C GLY A 130 5.53 5.40 -4.65
N LEU A 131 6.51 6.28 -4.76
CA LEU A 131 6.35 7.73 -4.71
C LEU A 131 7.43 8.37 -5.58
N PHE A 132 7.04 9.20 -6.54
CA PHE A 132 7.99 10.07 -7.22
C PHE A 132 8.35 11.26 -6.34
N THR A 133 9.64 11.57 -6.28
CA THR A 133 10.18 12.76 -5.62
C THR A 133 10.22 13.95 -6.58
N VAL A 134 10.41 15.16 -6.04
CA VAL A 134 10.45 16.39 -6.83
C VAL A 134 11.60 16.41 -7.83
N ASP A 135 12.72 15.77 -7.51
CA ASP A 135 13.88 15.60 -8.40
C ASP A 135 13.68 14.48 -9.45
N GLY A 136 12.52 13.82 -9.47
CA GLY A 136 12.19 12.77 -10.41
C GLY A 136 12.65 11.37 -10.01
N SER A 137 13.33 11.18 -8.89
CA SER A 137 13.62 9.84 -8.36
C SER A 137 12.33 9.11 -7.98
N LEU A 138 12.33 7.78 -8.02
CA LEU A 138 11.23 6.97 -7.51
C LEU A 138 11.66 6.34 -6.18
N TYR A 139 10.98 6.67 -5.10
CA TYR A 139 11.10 5.93 -3.84
C TYR A 139 10.15 4.75 -3.87
N LEU A 140 10.67 3.58 -3.51
CA LEU A 140 9.99 2.29 -3.61
C LEU A 140 10.03 1.57 -2.27
N CYS A 141 8.88 1.18 -1.75
CA CYS A 141 8.78 0.31 -0.59
C CYS A 141 8.77 -1.15 -1.03
N VAL A 142 9.58 -1.95 -0.34
CA VAL A 142 9.60 -3.41 -0.44
C VAL A 142 9.15 -3.95 0.91
N GLY A 143 7.99 -4.59 0.96
CA GLY A 143 7.38 -5.10 2.19
C GLY A 143 8.27 -6.17 2.86
N SER A 144 8.71 -7.14 2.08
CA SER A 144 9.53 -8.26 2.54
C SER A 144 10.51 -8.69 1.45
N ARG A 145 11.70 -9.13 1.85
CA ARG A 145 12.66 -9.82 0.97
C ARG A 145 12.54 -11.34 1.02
N LYS A 146 11.62 -11.86 1.84
CA LYS A 146 11.41 -13.29 2.07
C LYS A 146 10.11 -13.78 1.45
N HIS A 147 9.04 -12.99 1.58
CA HIS A 147 7.70 -13.36 1.18
C HIS A 147 7.15 -12.39 0.13
N PRO A 148 6.38 -12.86 -0.86
CA PRO A 148 5.69 -11.97 -1.81
C PRO A 148 4.60 -11.16 -1.11
N ALA A 149 4.14 -10.08 -1.75
CA ALA A 149 3.15 -9.16 -1.17
C ALA A 149 1.85 -9.86 -0.74
N ARG A 150 1.36 -10.84 -1.53
CA ARG A 150 0.17 -11.64 -1.18
C ARG A 150 0.30 -12.43 0.14
N ASP A 151 1.52 -12.75 0.55
CA ASP A 151 1.82 -13.53 1.74
C ASP A 151 2.18 -12.63 2.94
N TRP A 152 1.76 -11.36 2.94
CA TRP A 152 2.01 -10.40 4.02
C TRP A 152 1.62 -10.93 5.41
N LYS A 153 0.54 -11.71 5.51
CA LYS A 153 0.11 -12.32 6.78
C LYS A 153 1.17 -13.28 7.31
N ARG A 154 1.83 -14.03 6.45
CA ARG A 154 2.91 -14.94 6.84
C ARG A 154 4.11 -14.16 7.33
N ASP A 155 4.53 -13.13 6.58
CA ASP A 155 5.65 -12.27 6.99
C ASP A 155 5.39 -11.63 8.37
N LEU A 156 4.17 -11.13 8.59
CA LEU A 156 3.74 -10.59 9.88
C LEU A 156 3.80 -11.64 11.00
N MET A 157 3.24 -12.84 10.77
CA MET A 157 3.22 -13.91 11.78
C MET A 157 4.61 -14.47 12.11
N GLU A 158 5.57 -14.35 11.19
CA GLU A 158 6.98 -14.70 11.40
C GLU A 158 7.79 -13.58 12.05
N GLY A 159 7.18 -12.42 12.34
CA GLY A 159 7.88 -11.25 12.87
C GLY A 159 8.85 -10.63 11.87
N GLY A 160 8.49 -10.66 10.58
CA GLY A 160 9.28 -10.16 9.47
C GLY A 160 9.67 -8.69 9.63
N SER A 161 10.95 -8.41 9.37
CA SER A 161 11.53 -7.06 9.35
C SER A 161 12.54 -6.92 8.21
N SER A 162 12.34 -7.69 7.14
CA SER A 162 13.26 -7.71 6.01
C SER A 162 13.03 -6.59 5.00
N GLY A 163 12.00 -5.77 5.20
CA GLY A 163 11.59 -4.70 4.30
C GLY A 163 12.60 -3.57 4.19
N VAL A 164 12.55 -2.89 3.04
CA VAL A 164 13.48 -1.82 2.68
C VAL A 164 12.74 -0.68 1.96
N VAL A 165 13.35 0.49 1.94
CA VAL A 165 13.00 1.58 1.03
C VAL A 165 14.17 1.81 0.08
N LEU A 166 13.90 1.83 -1.22
CA LEU A 166 14.90 2.07 -2.26
C LEU A 166 14.62 3.40 -2.95
N ALA A 167 15.66 4.15 -3.28
CA ALA A 167 15.62 5.16 -4.33
C ALA A 167 16.00 4.51 -5.66
N ILE A 168 15.16 4.71 -6.66
CA ILE A 168 15.35 4.23 -8.03
C ILE A 168 15.48 5.45 -8.93
N ASP A 169 16.55 5.52 -9.70
CA ASP A 169 16.63 6.44 -10.85
C ASP A 169 15.77 5.84 -11.98
N PRO A 170 14.68 6.49 -12.41
CA PRO A 170 13.81 5.94 -13.42
C PRO A 170 14.47 5.74 -14.78
N ASP A 171 15.50 6.54 -15.11
CA ASP A 171 16.13 6.59 -16.43
C ASP A 171 17.27 5.59 -16.56
N SER A 172 18.15 5.53 -15.56
CA SER A 172 19.25 4.55 -15.53
C SER A 172 18.84 3.20 -14.93
N GLY A 173 17.78 3.15 -14.13
CA GLY A 173 17.39 1.98 -13.35
C GLY A 173 18.31 1.71 -12.15
N SER A 174 19.22 2.64 -11.83
CA SER A 174 20.12 2.52 -10.68
C SER A 174 19.35 2.56 -9.36
N GLN A 175 19.87 1.87 -8.35
CA GLN A 175 19.16 1.60 -7.11
C GLN A 175 20.05 1.93 -5.93
N ARG A 176 19.48 2.61 -4.92
CA ARG A 176 20.16 2.92 -3.67
C ARG A 176 19.22 2.66 -2.50
N GLU A 177 19.66 1.82 -1.57
CA GLU A 177 18.90 1.60 -0.33
C GLU A 177 18.91 2.88 0.53
N LEU A 178 17.72 3.32 0.94
CA LEU A 178 17.51 4.46 1.83
C LEU A 178 17.31 4.02 3.28
N ALA A 179 16.62 2.90 3.47
CA ALA A 179 16.33 2.31 4.77
C ALA A 179 16.17 0.79 4.64
N ALA A 180 16.49 0.08 5.70
CA ALA A 180 16.32 -1.37 5.80
C ALA A 180 15.95 -1.80 7.21
N GLY A 181 15.54 -3.05 7.38
CA GLY A 181 15.11 -3.56 8.68
C GLY A 181 13.65 -3.21 9.01
N LEU A 182 12.85 -2.85 8.00
CA LEU A 182 11.49 -2.38 8.19
C LEU A 182 10.51 -3.55 8.26
N ALA A 183 9.60 -3.49 9.22
CA ALA A 183 8.49 -4.44 9.35
C ALA A 183 7.36 -4.08 8.37
N PHE A 184 7.50 -4.54 7.13
CA PHE A 184 6.50 -4.43 6.07
C PHE A 184 6.09 -2.99 5.71
N PRO A 185 7.00 -2.14 5.18
CA PRO A 185 6.65 -0.79 4.75
C PRO A 185 5.60 -0.86 3.63
N ASN A 186 4.40 -0.30 3.85
CA ASN A 186 3.27 -0.38 2.93
C ASN A 186 2.67 1.00 2.61
N GLY A 187 3.50 2.04 2.64
CA GLY A 187 3.11 3.41 2.37
C GLY A 187 4.27 4.36 2.59
N ALA A 188 4.36 5.40 1.78
CA ALA A 188 5.33 6.47 1.90
C ALA A 188 4.69 7.78 1.47
N VAL A 189 5.06 8.87 2.14
CA VAL A 189 4.66 10.24 1.77
C VAL A 189 5.87 11.16 1.97
N MET A 190 6.01 12.15 1.11
CA MET A 190 6.90 13.29 1.35
C MET A 190 6.06 14.51 1.73
N LEU A 191 6.56 15.23 2.73
CA LEU A 191 5.95 16.44 3.30
C LEU A 191 6.69 17.69 2.84
#